data_AF-A0A519R5D6-F1
#
_entry.id   AF-A0A519R5D6-F1
#
_cell.length_a   1.000
_cell.length_b   1.000
_cell.length_c   1.000
_cell.angle_alpha   90.00
_cell.angle_beta   90.00
_cell.angle_gamma   90.00
#
_symmetry.space_group_name_H-M   'P 1'
#
loop_
_entity.id
_entity.type
_entity.pdbx_description
1 polymer ?
#
loop_
_entity_poly.entity_id
_entity_poly.type
_entity_poly.pdbx_seq_one_letter_code
_entity_poly.pdbx_strand_id
1 'polypeptide(L)' 'HYFEQTPEKLYTIDYPVLQYPTKISSLSIATTPIYNGRLMGIKGQYLIFEDGTVFNVRAHEGFVVRINV' A
#
# COMPACT_ATOMS: atom_id res chain seq x y z
N HIS A 1 16.89 25.58 7.81
CA HIS A 1 16.94 24.95 6.46
C HIS A 1 17.44 23.53 6.62
N TYR A 2 16.54 22.57 6.80
CA TYR A 2 16.88 21.14 6.85
C TYR A 2 16.49 20.53 5.51
N PHE A 3 17.37 20.62 4.52
CA PHE A 3 17.27 19.79 3.33
C PHE A 3 18.04 18.51 3.65
N GLU A 4 17.33 17.42 3.89
CA GLU A 4 17.95 16.11 4.04
C GLU A 4 18.69 15.76 2.75
N GLN A 5 20.00 15.53 2.84
CA GLN A 5 20.87 15.12 1.74
C GLN A 5 20.82 13.60 1.50
N THR A 6 19.74 12.92 1.92
CA THR A 6 19.61 11.49 1.70
C THR A 6 19.19 11.29 0.25
N PRO A 7 20.00 10.65 -0.61
CA PRO A 7 19.52 10.29 -1.95
C PRO A 7 18.28 9.40 -1.78
N GLU A 8 17.17 9.82 -2.36
CA GLU A 8 15.90 9.09 -2.34
C GLU A 8 16.13 7.73 -2.98
N LYS A 9 16.35 6.71 -2.15
CA LYS A 9 16.63 5.36 -2.62
C LYS A 9 15.32 4.77 -3.11
N LEU A 10 15.14 4.78 -4.43
CA LEU A 10 13.98 4.18 -5.08
C LEU A 10 14.03 2.66 -4.88
N TYR A 11 13.06 2.13 -4.13
CA TYR A 11 12.85 0.70 -3.98
C TYR A 11 11.79 0.24 -4.96
N THR A 12 12.17 -0.65 -5.89
CA THR A 12 11.21 -1.36 -6.73
C THR A 12 10.84 -2.65 -6.03
N ILE A 13 9.54 -2.84 -5.79
CA ILE A 13 9.01 -4.08 -5.21
C ILE A 13 8.30 -4.83 -6.33
N ASP A 14 8.95 -5.87 -6.83
CA ASP A 14 8.38 -6.75 -7.84
C ASP A 14 7.58 -7.85 -7.14
N TYR A 15 6.28 -7.65 -7.01
CA TYR A 15 5.35 -8.68 -6.54
C TYR A 15 4.32 -8.97 -7.62
N PRO A 16 4.16 -10.23 -8.05
CA PRO A 16 3.28 -10.57 -9.15
C PRO A 16 1.85 -10.22 -8.80
N VAL A 17 1.16 -9.52 -9.70
CA VAL A 17 -0.29 -9.37 -9.61
C VAL A 17 -0.90 -10.66 -10.13
N LEU A 18 -1.30 -11.54 -9.20
CA LEU A 18 -1.86 -12.84 -9.55
C LEU A 18 -3.25 -12.71 -10.18
N GLN A 19 -4.03 -11.73 -9.75
CA GLN A 19 -5.37 -11.45 -10.27
C GLN A 19 -5.72 -9.97 -10.09
N TYR A 20 -6.30 -9.36 -11.12
CA TYR A 20 -6.89 -8.02 -11.00
C TYR A 20 -8.31 -8.15 -10.44
N PRO A 21 -8.67 -7.35 -9.43
CA PRO A 21 -10.02 -7.37 -8.91
C PRO A 21 -11.00 -6.80 -9.94
N THR A 22 -12.16 -7.45 -10.08
CA THR A 22 -13.25 -7.01 -10.96
C THR A 22 -13.90 -5.71 -10.48
N LYS A 23 -13.82 -5.43 -9.18
CA LYS A 23 -14.27 -4.18 -8.56
C LYS A 23 -13.25 -3.75 -7.53
N ILE A 24 -12.80 -2.50 -7.62
CA ILE A 24 -11.81 -1.93 -6.72
C ILE A 24 -12.52 -1.17 -5.60
N SER A 25 -12.12 -1.42 -4.35
CA SER A 25 -12.50 -0.62 -3.18
C SER A 25 -11.25 0.00 -2.57
N SER A 26 -11.25 1.30 -2.28
CA SER A 26 -10.09 1.95 -1.68
C SER A 26 -10.10 1.79 -0.17
N LEU A 27 -9.01 1.28 0.41
CA LEU A 27 -8.81 1.27 1.84
C LEU A 27 -8.37 2.66 2.34
N SER A 28 -9.07 3.16 3.37
CA SER A 28 -8.67 4.35 4.12
C SER A 28 -8.46 4.00 5.58
N ILE A 29 -7.25 4.22 6.09
CA ILE A 29 -6.92 3.95 7.51
C ILE A 29 -7.66 4.92 8.43
N ALA A 30 -8.02 6.12 7.94
CA ALA A 30 -8.80 7.10 8.70
C ALA A 30 -10.21 6.59 9.06
N THR A 31 -10.84 5.80 8.17
CA THR A 31 -12.16 5.20 8.42
C THR A 31 -12.06 3.76 8.93
N THR A 32 -10.98 3.06 8.58
CA THR A 32 -10.79 1.64 8.83
C THR A 32 -9.37 1.43 9.37
N PRO A 33 -9.13 1.69 10.67
CA PRO A 33 -7.79 1.75 11.25
C PRO A 33 -7.08 0.40 11.32
N ILE A 34 -7.82 -0.70 11.20
CA ILE A 34 -7.31 -2.06 11.20
C ILE A 34 -7.84 -2.76 9.96
N TYR A 35 -6.93 -3.33 9.18
CA TYR A 35 -7.26 -4.14 8.02
C TYR A 35 -6.42 -5.42 8.04
N ASN A 36 -7.03 -6.55 7.72
CA ASN A 36 -6.36 -7.84 7.53
C ASN A 36 -6.90 -8.46 6.24
N GLY A 37 -5.98 -8.90 5.38
CA GLY A 37 -6.32 -9.48 4.09
C GLY A 37 -5.12 -10.14 3.43
N ARG A 38 -5.38 -10.97 2.43
CA ARG A 38 -4.33 -11.66 1.66
C ARG A 38 -3.83 -10.77 0.53
N LEU A 39 -2.54 -10.44 0.55
CA LEU A 39 -1.89 -9.64 -0.50
C LEU A 39 -1.74 -10.45 -1.79
N MET A 40 -2.41 -10.00 -2.85
CA MET A 40 -2.47 -10.67 -4.15
C MET A 40 -1.64 -9.97 -5.24
N GLY A 41 -1.23 -8.73 -5.00
CA GLY A 41 -0.49 -7.94 -5.97
C GLY A 41 0.09 -6.66 -5.38
N ILE A 42 1.19 -6.19 -5.96
CA ILE A 42 1.71 -4.84 -5.73
C ILE A 42 1.88 -4.19 -7.11
N LYS A 43 1.40 -2.95 -7.25
CA LYS A 43 1.58 -2.16 -8.48
C LYS A 43 2.03 -0.75 -8.12
N GLY A 44 3.32 -0.48 -8.20
CA GLY A 44 3.88 0.79 -7.74
C GLY A 44 3.55 1.02 -6.26
N GLN A 45 2.81 2.08 -5.95
CA GLN A 45 2.39 2.44 -4.59
C GLN A 45 1.08 1.78 -4.11
N TYR A 46 0.54 0.82 -4.87
CA TYR A 46 -0.72 0.18 -4.56
C TYR A 46 -0.51 -1.25 -4.08
N LEU A 47 -1.03 -1.58 -2.89
CA LEU A 47 -1.19 -2.94 -2.40
C LEU A 47 -2.59 -3.44 -2.78
N ILE A 48 -2.68 -4.61 -3.37
CA ILE A 48 -3.93 -5.21 -3.89
C ILE A 48 -4.23 -6.46 -3.09
N PHE A 49 -5.42 -6.53 -2.50
CA PHE A 49 -5.87 -7.66 -1.68
C PHE A 49 -6.90 -8.52 -2.41
N GLU A 50 -7.03 -9.77 -1.97
CA GLU A 50 -7.90 -10.80 -2.57
C GLU A 50 -9.38 -10.40 -2.65
N ASP A 51 -9.88 -9.63 -1.69
CA ASP A 51 -11.26 -9.13 -1.63
C ASP A 51 -11.54 -7.96 -2.58
N GLY A 52 -10.53 -7.53 -3.35
CA GLY A 52 -10.59 -6.37 -4.23
C GLY A 52 -10.35 -5.03 -3.54
N THR A 53 -9.96 -5.06 -2.27
CA THR A 53 -9.47 -3.88 -1.56
C THR A 53 -8.11 -3.47 -2.12
N VAL A 54 -7.92 -2.18 -2.32
CA VAL A 54 -6.68 -1.57 -2.80
C VAL A 54 -6.26 -0.50 -1.82
N PHE A 55 -5.01 -0.58 -1.37
CA PHE A 55 -4.41 0.40 -0.46
C PHE A 55 -3.33 1.21 -1.17
N ASN A 56 -3.48 2.53 -1.20
CA ASN A 56 -2.48 3.44 -1.74
C ASN A 56 -1.58 3.94 -0.60
N VAL A 57 -0.33 3.50 -0.56
CA VAL A 57 0.59 3.86 0.54
C VAL A 57 0.86 5.36 0.62
N ARG A 58 0.93 6.07 -0.52
CA ARG A 58 1.19 7.52 -0.56
C ARG A 58 0.03 8.36 -0.05
N ALA A 59 -1.20 7.88 -0.23
CA ALA A 59 -2.39 8.59 0.25
C ALA A 59 -2.46 8.70 1.78
N HIS A 60 -1.64 7.92 2.50
CA HIS A 60 -1.58 7.87 3.95
C HIS A 60 -0.20 8.26 4.49
N GLU A 61 0.54 9.11 3.78
CA GLU A 61 1.73 9.76 4.31
C GLU A 61 1.39 10.52 5.61
N GLY A 62 2.20 10.33 6.65
CA GLY A 62 1.98 10.88 7.99
C GLY A 62 1.30 9.95 9.00
N PHE A 63 0.79 8.79 8.57
CA PHE A 63 0.30 7.75 9.49
C PHE A 63 1.43 6.83 9.95
N VAL A 64 1.54 6.59 11.26
CA VAL A 64 2.40 5.52 11.79
C VAL A 64 1.62 4.22 11.73
N VAL A 65 2.00 3.35 10.80
CA VAL A 65 1.35 2.04 10.58
C VAL A 65 2.24 0.91 11.09
N ARG A 66 1.61 -0.09 11.70
CA ARG A 66 2.26 -1.36 12.05
C ARG A 66 1.82 -2.43 11.06
N ILE A 67 2.78 -3.01 10.35
CA ILE A 67 2.57 -4.15 9.46
C ILE A 67 3.07 -5.40 10.19
N ASN A 68 2.25 -6.45 10.25
CA ASN A 68 2.63 -7.76 10.74
C ASN A 68 2.33 -8.80 9.64
N VAL A 69 3.10 -9.90 9.62
CA VAL A 69 3.00 -11.00 8.64
C VAL A 69 2.64 -12.29 9.35
#